data_AF-A0A1B1TDF4-F1
#
_entry.id   AF-A0A1B1TDF4-F1
#
_cell.length_a   1.000
_cell.length_b   1.000
_cell.length_c   1.000
_cell.angle_alpha   90.00
_cell.angle_beta   90.00
_cell.angle_gamma   90.00
#
_symmetry.space_group_name_H-M   'P 1'
#
loop_
_entity.id
_entity.type
_entity.pdbx_description
1 polymer ?
#
loop_
_entity_poly.entity_id
_entity_poly.type
_entity_poly.pdbx_seq_one_letter_code
_entity_poly.pdbx_strand_id
1 'polypeptide(L)'
;MALPKKSGTCSICKKKGPTEWHHIISQAHAKKTKQFNLLSDPNNVTELCRSCHDQTTASMVRKRLTKEGKPIKKTTKSKPKVKSSKKSKPKKKMPFSRTSKSITKEWNGTVAPGYKRDQYGRIVPKDAMDYARDRRKK
;
A
#
# COMPACT_ATOMS: atom_id res chain seq x y z
N MET A 1 7.29 19.36 2.64
CA MET A 1 8.40 20.14 2.05
C MET A 1 8.36 19.93 0.55
N ALA A 2 8.30 21.02 -0.21
CA ALA A 2 8.34 20.96 -1.67
C ALA A 2 9.82 20.87 -2.10
N LEU A 3 10.14 19.92 -2.97
CA LEU A 3 11.45 19.89 -3.61
C LEU A 3 11.61 21.14 -4.49
N PRO A 4 12.84 21.66 -4.66
CA PRO A 4 13.09 22.77 -5.56
C PRO A 4 12.65 22.42 -6.99
N LYS A 5 12.38 23.46 -7.81
CA LYS A 5 12.06 23.28 -9.23
C LYS A 5 13.20 22.52 -9.91
N LYS A 6 12.87 21.52 -10.73
CA LYS A 6 13.85 20.76 -11.52
C LYS A 6 14.53 21.71 -12.50
N SER A 7 15.86 21.63 -12.60
CA SER A 7 16.66 22.40 -13.55
C SER A 7 16.60 21.82 -14.97
N GLY A 8 16.22 20.55 -15.10
CA GLY A 8 16.26 19.81 -16.36
C GLY A 8 17.68 19.48 -16.81
N THR A 9 18.68 19.58 -15.93
CA THR A 9 20.10 19.29 -16.25
C THR A 9 20.64 18.24 -15.29
N CYS A 10 21.30 17.22 -15.83
CA CYS A 10 21.92 16.18 -15.00
C CYS A 10 23.14 16.74 -14.26
N SER A 11 23.18 16.57 -12.93
CA SER A 11 24.33 17.00 -12.12
C SER A 11 25.65 16.28 -12.45
N ILE A 12 25.59 15.03 -12.95
CA ILE A 12 26.78 14.24 -13.29
C ILE A 12 27.28 14.55 -14.70
N CYS A 13 26.46 14.30 -15.73
CA CYS A 13 26.89 14.43 -17.13
C CYS A 13 26.59 15.78 -17.76
N LYS A 14 25.96 16.71 -17.02
CA LYS A 14 25.63 18.08 -17.45
C LYS A 14 24.76 18.18 -18.70
N LYS A 15 24.18 17.06 -19.16
CA LYS A 15 23.26 17.04 -20.31
C LYS A 15 21.89 17.59 -19.89
N LYS A 16 21.29 18.40 -20.75
CA LYS A 16 19.91 18.88 -20.63
C LYS A 16 18.94 17.79 -21.07
N GLY A 17 17.80 17.66 -20.39
CA GLY A 17 16.76 16.70 -20.75
C GLY A 17 15.87 16.28 -19.57
N PRO A 18 15.10 15.20 -19.72
CA PRO A 18 14.26 14.68 -18.65
C PRO A 18 15.13 14.11 -17.52
N THR A 19 14.90 14.62 -16.33
CA THR A 19 15.64 14.28 -15.11
C THR A 19 14.73 13.79 -13.99
N GLU A 20 15.30 12.96 -13.13
CA GLU A 20 14.66 12.38 -11.95
C GLU A 20 15.46 12.74 -10.70
N TRP A 21 14.74 12.94 -9.60
CA TRP A 21 15.33 13.18 -8.29
C TRP A 21 15.81 11.85 -7.70
N HIS A 22 17.09 11.78 -7.38
CA HIS A 22 17.74 10.60 -6.81
C HIS A 22 18.25 10.89 -5.41
N HIS A 23 18.06 9.98 -4.45
CA HIS A 23 18.63 10.15 -3.11
C HIS A 23 20.06 9.59 -3.10
N ILE A 24 21.05 10.39 -2.69
CA ILE A 24 22.45 9.95 -2.55
C ILE A 24 22.51 8.81 -1.53
N ILE A 25 21.97 9.05 -0.33
CA ILE A 25 21.75 8.05 0.70
C ILE A 25 20.33 7.52 0.55
N SER A 26 20.20 6.24 0.19
CA SER A 26 18.90 5.62 -0.04
C SER A 26 17.98 5.76 1.19
N GLN A 27 16.69 5.99 0.94
CA GLN A 27 15.69 6.06 2.02
C GLN A 27 15.64 4.79 2.87
N ALA A 28 15.92 3.63 2.29
CA ALA A 28 15.96 2.36 3.00
C ALA A 28 17.13 2.32 4.00
N HIS A 29 18.31 2.78 3.58
CA HIS A 29 19.47 2.85 4.45
C HIS A 29 19.25 3.83 5.60
N ALA A 30 18.77 5.05 5.31
CA ALA A 30 18.48 6.05 6.33
C ALA A 30 17.45 5.58 7.38
N LYS A 31 16.43 4.80 6.95
CA LYS A 31 15.49 4.14 7.87
C LYS A 31 16.17 3.07 8.73
N LYS A 32 17.11 2.30 8.18
CA LYS A 32 17.83 1.23 8.89
C LYS A 32 18.80 1.81 9.94
N THR A 33 19.48 2.91 9.62
CA THR A 33 20.43 3.59 10.51
C THR A 33 19.78 4.62 11.45
N LYS A 34 18.44 4.77 11.40
CA LYS A 34 17.65 5.74 12.18
C LYS A 34 18.02 7.21 11.91
N GLN A 35 18.63 7.50 10.76
CA GLN A 35 18.97 8.87 10.34
C GLN A 35 17.79 9.51 9.61
N PHE A 36 16.71 9.80 10.34
CA PHE A 36 15.46 10.25 9.72
C PHE A 36 15.55 11.60 9.02
N ASN A 37 16.49 12.45 9.44
CA ASN A 37 16.73 13.77 8.86
C ASN A 37 17.03 13.68 7.35
N LEU A 38 17.73 12.63 6.92
CA LEU A 38 18.12 12.40 5.52
C LEU A 38 16.94 12.06 4.59
N LEU A 39 15.76 11.71 5.12
CA LEU A 39 14.60 11.39 4.29
C LEU A 39 13.95 12.62 3.67
N SER A 40 14.05 13.76 4.34
CA SER A 40 13.46 15.04 3.92
C SER A 40 14.50 16.09 3.57
N ASP A 41 15.78 15.79 3.76
CA ASP A 41 16.87 16.71 3.46
C ASP A 41 17.01 16.90 1.94
N PRO A 42 16.77 18.12 1.41
CA PRO A 42 16.97 18.41 -0.01
C PRO A 42 18.43 18.22 -0.45
N ASN A 43 19.40 18.34 0.45
CA ASN A 43 20.82 18.13 0.14
C ASN A 43 21.15 16.65 -0.09
N ASN A 44 20.30 15.74 0.40
CA ASN A 44 20.43 14.31 0.12
C ASN A 44 19.82 13.92 -1.24
N VAL A 45 19.31 14.88 -2.02
CA VAL A 45 18.61 14.62 -3.29
C VAL A 45 19.31 15.34 -4.44
N THR A 46 19.69 14.59 -5.47
CA THR A 46 20.38 15.09 -6.67
C THR A 46 19.57 14.85 -7.93
N GLU A 47 19.59 15.80 -8.85
CA GLU A 47 18.93 15.70 -10.13
C GLU A 47 19.81 14.95 -11.15
N LEU A 48 19.31 13.83 -11.67
CA LEU A 48 20.05 12.96 -12.60
C LEU A 48 19.22 12.66 -13.85
N CYS A 49 19.88 12.53 -15.01
CA CYS A 49 19.24 11.96 -16.19
C CYS A 49 19.05 10.44 -16.03
N ARG A 50 18.12 9.85 -16.79
CA ARG A 50 17.77 8.43 -16.71
C ARG A 50 18.98 7.49 -16.83
N SER A 51 19.91 7.78 -17.73
CA SER A 51 21.10 6.94 -17.94
C SER A 51 22.03 6.94 -16.73
N CYS A 52 22.33 8.11 -16.16
CA CYS A 52 23.12 8.22 -14.94
C CYS A 52 22.38 7.65 -13.72
N HIS A 53 21.06 7.88 -13.64
CA HIS A 53 20.22 7.32 -12.58
C HIS A 53 20.29 5.78 -12.56
N ASP A 54 20.30 5.15 -13.71
CA ASP A 54 20.32 3.69 -13.84
C ASP A 54 21.66 3.04 -13.48
N GLN A 55 22.74 3.81 -13.49
CA GLN A 55 24.07 3.36 -13.05
C GLN A 55 24.24 3.44 -11.53
N THR A 56 23.32 4.07 -10.81
CA THR A 56 23.41 4.14 -9.35
C THR A 56 23.19 2.77 -8.71
N THR A 57 23.96 2.44 -7.68
CA THR A 57 23.83 1.17 -6.93
C THR A 57 22.42 0.95 -6.42
N ALA A 58 21.75 2.01 -5.94
CA ALA A 58 20.36 1.94 -5.51
C ALA A 58 19.41 1.52 -6.64
N SER A 59 19.59 2.04 -7.86
CA SER A 59 18.80 1.63 -9.02
C SER A 59 19.08 0.18 -9.43
N MET A 60 20.36 -0.22 -9.48
CA MET A 60 20.76 -1.60 -9.82
C MET A 60 20.21 -2.62 -8.82
N VAL A 61 20.35 -2.36 -7.52
CA VAL A 61 19.82 -3.23 -6.46
C VAL A 61 18.30 -3.33 -6.55
N ARG A 62 17.60 -2.20 -6.76
CA ARG A 62 16.15 -2.22 -6.94
C ARG A 62 15.73 -3.05 -8.15
N LYS A 63 16.41 -2.89 -9.30
CA LYS A 63 16.14 -3.67 -10.52
C LYS A 63 16.34 -5.17 -10.29
N ARG A 64 17.42 -5.58 -9.59
CA ARG A 64 17.67 -6.98 -9.20
C ARG A 64 16.53 -7.52 -8.33
N LEU A 65 16.19 -6.82 -7.26
CA LEU A 65 15.11 -7.21 -6.33
C LEU A 65 13.74 -7.32 -7.03
N THR A 66 13.48 -6.51 -8.06
CA THR A 66 12.23 -6.57 -8.83
C THR A 66 12.24 -7.63 -9.94
N LYS A 67 13.39 -7.93 -10.54
CA LYS A 67 13.51 -8.94 -11.62
C LYS A 67 13.43 -10.37 -11.11
N GLU A 68 13.87 -10.64 -9.89
CA GLU A 68 13.89 -11.99 -9.31
C GLU A 68 12.50 -12.54 -8.93
N GLY A 69 11.40 -11.94 -9.37
CA GLY A 69 10.04 -12.49 -9.20
C GLY A 69 9.59 -12.66 -7.74
N LYS A 70 10.41 -12.30 -6.75
CA LYS A 70 10.04 -12.29 -5.35
C LYS A 70 9.24 -11.02 -5.10
N PRO A 71 7.91 -11.09 -4.90
CA PRO A 71 7.17 -9.91 -4.49
C PRO A 71 7.78 -9.45 -3.17
N ILE A 72 8.36 -8.24 -3.15
CA ILE A 72 8.69 -7.55 -1.91
C ILE A 72 7.35 -7.45 -1.19
N LYS A 73 7.12 -8.33 -0.21
CA LYS A 73 5.94 -8.27 0.66
C LYS A 73 5.99 -6.88 1.28
N LYS A 74 5.17 -5.97 0.77
CA LYS A 74 4.93 -4.68 1.42
C LYS A 74 4.33 -5.06 2.77
N THR A 75 5.14 -5.17 3.80
CA THR A 75 4.63 -5.18 5.16
C THR A 75 4.11 -3.77 5.38
N THR A 76 2.88 -3.52 4.94
CA THR A 76 2.06 -2.48 5.55
C THR A 76 1.92 -2.89 7.01
N LYS A 77 2.90 -2.50 7.84
CA LYS A 77 2.66 -2.34 9.27
C LYS A 77 1.61 -1.24 9.36
N SER A 78 0.34 -1.62 9.27
CA SER A 78 -0.76 -0.80 9.73
C SER A 78 -0.39 -0.41 11.16
N LYS A 79 -0.15 0.89 11.38
CA LYS A 79 -0.04 1.42 12.73
C LYS A 79 -1.29 0.97 13.51
N PRO A 80 -1.17 0.37 14.70
CA PRO A 80 -2.34 0.11 15.52
C PRO A 80 -3.01 1.46 15.80
N LYS A 81 -4.28 1.58 15.42
CA LYS A 81 -5.12 2.72 15.85
C LYS A 81 -5.22 2.64 17.38
N VAL A 82 -4.40 3.41 18.06
CA VAL A 82 -4.59 3.73 19.48
C VAL A 82 -5.99 4.34 19.58
N LYS A 83 -6.90 3.64 20.27
CA LYS A 83 -8.24 4.16 20.57
C LYS A 83 -8.07 5.31 21.56
N SER A 84 -8.01 6.53 21.06
CA SER A 84 -8.10 7.72 21.91
C SER A 84 -9.53 7.85 22.41
N SER A 85 -9.66 7.70 23.72
CA SER A 85 -10.81 8.07 24.53
C SER A 85 -11.20 9.53 24.29
N LYS A 86 -12.40 9.79 23.77
CA LYS A 86 -13.09 11.08 23.97
C LYS A 86 -14.59 10.87 24.20
N LYS A 87 -15.00 11.24 25.41
CA LYS A 87 -16.38 11.44 25.88
C LYS A 87 -17.07 12.58 25.10
N SER A 88 -18.42 12.50 25.06
CA SER A 88 -19.46 13.55 24.81
C SER A 88 -19.64 14.03 23.36
N LYS A 89 -20.83 14.27 22.78
CA LYS A 89 -22.28 14.40 23.13
C LYS A 89 -23.06 14.48 21.76
N PRO A 90 -24.37 14.80 21.65
CA PRO A 90 -25.61 14.07 21.96
C PRO A 90 -26.51 13.78 20.71
N LYS A 91 -27.69 13.18 20.94
CA LYS A 91 -28.72 12.71 19.98
C LYS A 91 -29.38 13.81 19.12
N LYS A 92 -29.78 13.50 17.87
CA LYS A 92 -31.07 13.90 17.26
C LYS A 92 -31.46 12.99 16.08
N LYS A 93 -32.75 12.63 16.01
CA LYS A 93 -33.39 11.70 15.07
C LYS A 93 -33.78 12.39 13.75
N MET A 94 -33.52 11.69 12.62
CA MET A 94 -34.27 11.48 11.35
C MET A 94 -34.96 12.66 10.61
N PRO A 95 -35.43 12.52 9.34
CA PRO A 95 -35.26 11.49 8.30
C PRO A 95 -34.88 12.10 6.91
N PHE A 96 -34.88 11.28 5.85
CA PHE A 96 -35.42 11.58 4.51
C PHE A 96 -34.52 11.13 3.35
N SER A 97 -34.89 9.96 2.82
CA SER A 97 -34.81 9.46 1.44
C SER A 97 -33.64 9.88 0.51
N ARG A 98 -32.89 8.87 0.03
CA ARG A 98 -32.63 8.72 -1.41
C ARG A 98 -32.21 7.29 -1.77
N THR A 99 -33.21 6.56 -2.23
CA THR A 99 -33.19 5.61 -3.36
C THR A 99 -32.05 4.58 -3.44
N SER A 100 -32.45 3.37 -3.05
CA SER A 100 -32.18 2.08 -3.71
C SER A 100 -31.54 2.13 -5.10
N LYS A 101 -30.33 1.57 -5.20
CA LYS A 101 -29.96 0.72 -6.33
C LYS A 101 -29.49 -0.62 -5.78
N SER A 102 -30.44 -1.54 -5.71
CA SER A 102 -30.25 -2.98 -5.65
C SER A 102 -29.39 -3.42 -6.83
N ILE A 103 -28.08 -3.61 -6.61
CA ILE A 103 -27.30 -4.55 -7.40
C ILE A 103 -27.51 -5.91 -6.75
N THR A 104 -28.62 -6.56 -7.09
CA THR A 104 -28.76 -8.00 -6.96
C THR A 104 -28.01 -8.63 -8.13
N LYS A 105 -26.67 -8.67 -8.04
CA LYS A 105 -25.93 -9.66 -8.82
C LYS A 105 -26.01 -10.96 -8.02
N GLU A 106 -26.99 -11.78 -8.36
CA GLU A 106 -27.04 -13.19 -7.99
C GLU A 106 -25.79 -13.88 -8.54
N TRP A 107 -24.71 -13.85 -7.76
CA TRP A 107 -23.55 -14.69 -8.01
C TRP A 107 -23.89 -16.09 -7.47
N ASN A 108 -24.48 -16.95 -8.30
CA ASN A 108 -24.59 -18.38 -8.03
C ASN A 108 -23.26 -19.09 -8.34
N GLY A 109 -22.15 -18.54 -7.85
CA GLY A 109 -20.85 -19.17 -7.94
C GLY A 109 -20.67 -20.21 -6.84
N THR A 110 -20.03 -21.33 -7.18
CA THR A 110 -19.65 -22.39 -6.24
C THR A 110 -18.82 -21.79 -5.11
N VAL A 111 -19.29 -21.92 -3.87
CA VAL A 111 -18.54 -21.44 -2.69
C VAL A 111 -17.33 -22.35 -2.49
N ALA A 112 -16.15 -21.77 -2.32
CA ALA A 112 -14.91 -22.50 -2.10
C ALA A 112 -15.01 -23.42 -0.86
N PRO A 113 -14.38 -24.62 -0.88
CA PRO A 113 -14.39 -25.52 0.26
C PRO A 113 -13.83 -24.83 1.52
N GLY A 114 -14.58 -24.93 2.62
CA GLY A 114 -14.28 -24.24 3.88
C GLY A 114 -14.98 -22.90 4.09
N TYR A 115 -15.79 -22.45 3.13
CA TYR A 115 -16.62 -21.25 3.25
C TYR A 115 -18.10 -21.61 3.08
N LYS A 116 -18.99 -20.75 3.61
CA LYS A 116 -20.45 -20.83 3.46
C LYS A 116 -21.02 -19.44 3.15
N ARG A 117 -22.28 -19.40 2.71
CA ARG A 117 -23.03 -18.15 2.58
C ARG A 117 -23.82 -17.88 3.86
N ASP A 118 -23.72 -16.67 4.41
CA ASP A 118 -24.59 -16.26 5.52
C ASP A 118 -26.00 -15.91 5.02
N GLN A 119 -26.93 -15.67 5.96
CA GLN A 119 -28.30 -15.26 5.67
C GLN A 119 -28.42 -13.93 4.89
N TYR A 120 -27.32 -13.17 4.79
CA TYR A 120 -27.24 -11.91 4.05
C TYR A 120 -26.50 -12.07 2.72
N GLY A 121 -26.20 -13.30 2.28
CA GLY A 121 -25.55 -13.59 1.00
C GLY A 121 -24.03 -13.41 0.97
N ARG A 122 -23.38 -13.14 2.10
CA ARG A 122 -21.92 -12.94 2.21
C ARG A 122 -21.19 -14.26 2.38
N ILE A 123 -20.01 -14.36 1.77
CA ILE A 123 -19.12 -15.52 1.91
C ILE A 123 -18.37 -15.38 3.24
N VAL A 124 -18.59 -16.33 4.15
CA VAL A 124 -17.96 -16.39 5.48
C VAL A 124 -17.30 -17.76 5.69
N PRO A 125 -16.24 -17.87 6.51
CA PRO A 125 -15.65 -19.17 6.86
C PRO A 125 -16.68 -20.09 7.53
N LYS A 126 -16.53 -21.41 7.34
CA LYS A 126 -17.28 -22.41 8.10
C LYS A 126 -16.79 -22.44 9.54
N ASP A 127 -17.72 -22.54 10.48
CA ASP A 127 -17.41 -22.73 11.89
C ASP A 127 -17.33 -24.23 12.21
N ALA A 128 -16.78 -24.57 13.39
CA ALA A 128 -16.63 -25.97 13.83
C ALA A 128 -17.95 -26.77 13.76
N MET A 129 -19.08 -26.12 14.03
CA MET A 129 -20.41 -26.73 13.94
C MET A 129 -20.83 -27.07 12.49
N ASP A 130 -20.42 -26.26 11.50
CA ASP A 130 -20.71 -26.55 10.10
C ASP A 130 -19.91 -27.78 9.63
N TYR A 131 -18.64 -27.88 10.03
CA TYR A 131 -17.81 -29.05 9.73
C TYR A 131 -18.35 -30.33 10.38
N ALA A 132 -18.85 -30.24 11.62
CA ALA A 132 -19.48 -31.37 12.29
C ALA A 132 -20.76 -31.84 11.57
N ARG A 133 -21.56 -30.90 11.06
CA ARG A 133 -22.78 -31.20 10.30
C ARG A 133 -22.48 -31.86 8.95
N ASP A 134 -21.46 -31.39 8.23
CA ASP A 134 -21.04 -31.97 6.96
C ASP A 134 -20.57 -33.43 7.12
N ARG A 135 -19.91 -33.76 8.23
CA ARG A 135 -19.50 -35.14 8.54
C ARG A 135 -20.65 -36.11 8.80
N ARG A 136 -21.79 -35.63 9.29
CA ARG A 136 -22.99 -36.47 9.55
C ARG A 136 -23.81 -36.78 8.29
N LYS A 137 -23.54 -36.08 7.18
CA LYS A 137 -24.24 -36.27 5.90
C LYS A 137 -23.53 -37.23 4.94
N LYS A 138 -22.35 -37.73 5.31
CA LYS A 138 -21.67 -38.84 4.65
C LYS A 138 -22.11 -40.15 5.29
#